data_AF-G9ZPW2-F1
#
_entry.id   AF-G9ZPW2-F1
#
_cell.length_a   1.000
_cell.length_b   1.000
_cell.length_c   1.000
_cell.angle_alpha   90.00
_cell.angle_beta   90.00
_cell.angle_gamma   90.00
#
_symmetry.space_group_name_H-M   'P 1'
#
loop_
_entity.id
_entity.type
_entity.pdbx_description
1 polymer ?
#
loop_
_entity_poly.entity_id
_entity_poly.type
_entity_poly.pdbx_seq_one_letter_code
_entity_poly.pdbx_strand_id
1 'polypeptide(L)'
;MSSLAYSTLLFDIDDTILNFDLSEKQALNKLFANLNKPLTPEIMAYYQQLNQHLWQQYERGEISRQELLDTRFTLLFKHFGEDLNGKLIEKTYRNYLAEGHRSHSRS
;
A
#
# COMPACT_ATOMS: atom_id res chain seq x y z
N MET A 1 27.23 20.56 11.76
CA MET A 1 27.31 19.09 11.65
C MET A 1 26.08 18.50 12.31
N SER A 2 25.45 17.56 11.60
CA SER A 2 24.57 16.49 12.07
C SER A 2 23.18 16.85 12.62
N SER A 3 22.20 16.68 11.72
CA SER A 3 20.80 16.34 11.93
C SER A 3 20.59 15.27 13.01
N LEU A 4 19.54 15.45 13.83
CA LEU A 4 18.78 14.38 14.50
C LEU A 4 17.39 14.95 14.84
N ALA A 5 16.59 15.24 13.81
CA ALA A 5 15.16 15.43 14.01
C ALA A 5 14.48 14.06 13.84
N TYR A 6 14.47 13.28 14.92
CA TYR A 6 13.44 12.25 15.05
C TYR A 6 12.11 12.99 15.23
N SER A 7 11.40 13.23 14.13
CA SER A 7 9.98 13.52 14.22
C SER A 7 9.33 12.28 14.79
N THR A 8 9.12 12.30 16.10
CA THR A 8 8.20 11.42 16.82
C THR A 8 6.88 11.44 16.05
N LEU A 9 6.72 10.44 15.20
CA LEU A 9 5.53 10.23 14.39
C LEU A 9 4.56 9.43 15.28
N LEU A 10 4.00 10.11 16.27
CA LEU A 10 2.79 9.64 16.94
C LEU A 10 1.66 9.86 15.93
N PHE A 11 1.50 8.93 15.00
CA PHE A 11 0.24 8.82 14.30
C PHE A 11 -0.72 8.11 15.24
N ASP A 12 -1.69 8.88 15.72
CA ASP A 12 -3.01 8.37 16.08
C ASP A 12 -3.54 7.65 14.82
N ILE A 13 -3.40 6.33 14.80
CA ILE A 13 -3.81 5.44 13.69
C ILE A 13 -5.30 5.05 13.82
N ASP A 14 -6.02 5.69 14.75
CA ASP A 14 -7.44 5.53 14.90
C ASP A 14 -8.18 6.03 13.63
N ASP A 15 -8.79 5.08 12.91
CA ASP A 15 -9.83 5.20 11.88
C ASP A 15 -9.61 6.04 10.61
N THR A 16 -8.40 6.58 10.38
CA THR A 16 -8.13 7.42 9.19
C THR A 16 -7.19 6.80 8.15
N ILE A 17 -6.31 5.84 8.50
CA ILE A 17 -5.51 5.12 7.50
C ILE A 17 -6.37 4.16 6.66
N LEU A 18 -7.52 3.73 7.19
CA LEU A 18 -8.53 2.96 6.46
C LEU A 18 -9.47 3.84 5.62
N ASN A 19 -9.56 5.16 5.87
CA ASN A 19 -10.31 6.08 5.01
C ASN A 19 -9.49 6.62 3.81
N PHE A 20 -8.48 5.87 3.35
CA PHE A 20 -7.92 6.01 2.00
C PHE A 20 -8.66 5.16 0.97
N ASP A 21 -9.82 4.60 1.32
CA ASP A 21 -10.62 3.70 0.48
C ASP A 21 -10.73 4.13 -0.98
N LEU A 22 -10.97 5.42 -1.25
CA LEU A 22 -11.09 5.90 -2.63
C LEU A 22 -9.76 5.95 -3.38
N SER A 23 -8.70 6.50 -2.77
CA SER A 23 -7.39 6.62 -3.42
C SER A 23 -6.71 5.26 -3.58
N GLU A 24 -6.82 4.39 -2.57
CA GLU A 24 -6.35 3.00 -2.63
C GLU A 24 -7.11 2.23 -3.70
N LYS A 25 -8.45 2.27 -3.69
CA LYS A 25 -9.26 1.60 -4.72
C LYS A 25 -8.93 2.12 -6.11
N GLN A 26 -8.76 3.42 -6.31
CA GLN A 26 -8.36 3.99 -7.60
C GLN A 26 -6.96 3.53 -8.02
N ALA A 27 -6.00 3.52 -7.10
CA ALA A 27 -4.64 3.09 -7.37
C ALA A 27 -4.56 1.59 -7.69
N LEU A 28 -5.33 0.74 -6.99
CA LEU A 28 -5.46 -0.68 -7.32
C LEU A 28 -6.12 -0.88 -8.67
N ASN A 29 -7.20 -0.14 -8.99
CA ASN A 29 -7.82 -0.22 -10.31
C ASN A 29 -6.82 0.13 -11.43
N LYS A 30 -6.07 1.23 -11.29
CA LYS A 30 -5.02 1.62 -12.24
C LYS A 30 -3.91 0.56 -12.33
N LEU A 31 -3.48 0.01 -11.19
CA LEU A 31 -2.46 -1.03 -11.13
C LEU A 31 -2.87 -2.28 -11.90
N PHE A 32 -4.07 -2.80 -11.63
CA PHE A 32 -4.58 -4.01 -12.27
C PHE A 32 -4.85 -3.79 -13.76
N ALA A 33 -5.36 -2.61 -14.15
CA ALA A 33 -5.46 -2.24 -15.55
C ALA A 33 -4.08 -2.22 -16.25
N ASN A 34 -3.06 -1.63 -15.63
CA ASN A 34 -1.68 -1.62 -16.15
C ASN A 34 -1.07 -3.03 -16.28
N LEU A 35 -1.46 -3.95 -15.39
CA LEU A 35 -1.06 -5.36 -15.46
C LEU A 35 -1.89 -6.18 -16.47
N ASN A 36 -2.88 -5.58 -17.13
CA ASN A 36 -3.88 -6.25 -17.97
C ASN A 36 -4.59 -7.41 -17.25
N LYS A 37 -4.93 -7.19 -15.97
CA LYS A 37 -5.59 -8.19 -15.10
C LYS A 37 -6.88 -7.64 -14.51
N PRO A 38 -7.90 -8.48 -14.29
CA PRO A 38 -9.09 -8.07 -13.58
C PRO A 38 -8.79 -7.89 -12.09
N LEU A 39 -9.28 -6.80 -11.51
CA LEU A 39 -9.35 -6.62 -10.06
C LEU A 39 -10.69 -7.16 -9.56
N THR A 40 -10.69 -8.37 -9.03
CA THR A 40 -11.91 -9.01 -8.49
C THR A 40 -12.20 -8.53 -7.07
N PRO A 41 -13.45 -8.64 -6.59
CA PRO A 41 -13.79 -8.36 -5.19
C PRO A 41 -12.97 -9.18 -4.19
N GLU A 42 -12.66 -10.44 -4.54
CA GLU A 42 -11.83 -11.34 -3.73
C GLU A 42 -10.38 -10.82 -3.59
N ILE A 43 -9.77 -10.42 -4.71
CA ILE A 43 -8.41 -9.84 -4.71
C ILE A 43 -8.37 -8.55 -3.89
N MET A 44 -9.37 -7.68 -4.05
CA MET A 44 -9.49 -6.45 -3.28
C MET A 44 -9.59 -6.73 -1.77
N ALA A 45 -10.50 -7.61 -1.36
CA ALA A 45 -10.70 -7.95 0.04
C ALA A 45 -9.43 -8.56 0.66
N TYR A 46 -8.77 -9.47 -0.05
CA TYR A 46 -7.54 -10.08 0.43
C TYR A 46 -6.40 -9.05 0.53
N TYR A 47 -6.27 -8.15 -0.46
CA TYR A 47 -5.28 -7.07 -0.38
C TYR A 47 -5.48 -6.20 0.86
N GLN A 48 -6.72 -5.77 1.14
CA GLN A 48 -7.02 -4.91 2.29
C GLN A 48 -6.63 -5.60 3.61
N GLN A 49 -7.01 -6.87 3.79
CA GLN A 49 -6.64 -7.66 4.96
C GLN A 49 -5.11 -7.82 5.09
N LEU A 50 -4.43 -8.16 4.00
CA LEU A 50 -2.97 -8.33 3.99
C LEU A 50 -2.25 -7.02 4.30
N ASN A 51 -2.65 -5.92 3.67
CA ASN A 51 -2.04 -4.60 3.87
C ASN A 51 -2.24 -4.13 5.32
N GLN A 52 -3.45 -4.26 5.87
CA GLN A 52 -3.73 -3.95 7.27
C GLN A 52 -2.86 -4.79 8.21
N HIS A 53 -2.76 -6.09 7.98
CA HIS A 53 -1.95 -6.99 8.80
C HIS A 53 -0.47 -6.60 8.81
N LEU A 54 0.10 -6.26 7.65
CA LEU A 54 1.50 -5.82 7.55
C LEU A 54 1.73 -4.46 8.24
N TRP A 55 0.79 -3.52 8.13
CA TRP A 55 0.87 -2.26 8.87
C TRP A 55 0.89 -2.48 10.38
N GLN A 56 0.03 -3.36 10.89
CA GLN A 56 0.04 -3.73 12.31
C GLN A 56 1.36 -4.38 12.74
N GLN A 57 1.98 -5.22 11.90
CA GLN A 57 3.32 -5.77 12.19
C GLN A 57 4.38 -4.65 12.24
N TYR A 58 4.33 -3.70 11.31
CA TYR A 58 5.23 -2.55 11.30
C TYR A 58 5.08 -1.69 12.56
N GLU A 59 3.85 -1.42 12.99
CA GLU A 59 3.55 -0.65 14.21
C GLU A 59 4.06 -1.33 15.48
N ARG A 60 4.03 -2.67 15.51
CA ARG A 60 4.63 -3.46 16.60
C ARG A 60 6.15 -3.55 16.52
N GLY A 61 6.78 -3.00 15.48
CA GLY A 61 8.22 -3.08 15.25
C GLY A 61 8.71 -4.44 14.79
N GLU A 62 7.81 -5.33 14.33
CA GLU A 62 8.14 -6.69 13.90
C GLU A 62 8.76 -6.72 12.50
N ILE A 63 8.34 -5.80 11.64
CA ILE A 63 8.92 -5.58 10.31
C ILE A 63 9.25 -4.10 10.13
N SER A 64 10.22 -3.80 9.28
CA SER A 64 10.47 -2.43 8.86
C SER A 64 9.43 -1.95 7.85
N ARG A 65 9.29 -0.63 7.71
CA ARG A 65 8.46 -0.03 6.66
C ARG A 65 8.90 -0.47 5.27
N GLN A 66 10.21 -0.65 5.04
CA GLN A 66 10.72 -1.09 3.75
C GLN A 66 10.29 -2.53 3.46
N GLU A 67 10.31 -3.41 4.45
CA GLU A 67 9.84 -4.79 4.33
C GLU A 67 8.34 -4.86 4.01
N LEU A 68 7.50 -4.07 4.70
CA LEU A 68 6.07 -3.97 4.38
C LEU A 68 5.85 -3.64 2.90
N LEU A 69 6.50 -2.57 2.40
CA LEU A 69 6.30 -2.09 1.03
C LEU A 69 6.84 -3.11 0.01
N ASP A 70 8.01 -3.70 0.28
CA ASP A 70 8.64 -4.66 -0.63
C ASP A 70 7.89 -6.00 -0.71
N THR A 71 7.12 -6.35 0.31
CA THR A 71 6.51 -7.69 0.43
C THR A 71 5.02 -7.71 0.12
N ARG A 72 4.24 -6.65 0.37
CA ARG A 72 2.76 -6.71 0.27
C ARG A 72 2.25 -7.19 -1.09
N PHE A 73 2.84 -6.72 -2.20
CA PHE A 73 2.44 -7.18 -3.54
C PHE A 73 3.03 -8.55 -3.89
N THR A 74 4.22 -8.87 -3.40
CA THR A 74 4.80 -10.22 -3.55
C THR A 74 3.89 -11.26 -2.91
N LEU A 75 3.43 -10.99 -1.68
CA LEU A 75 2.51 -11.85 -0.93
C LEU A 75 1.11 -11.89 -1.55
N LEU A 76 0.61 -10.76 -2.06
CA LEU A 76 -0.66 -10.69 -2.80
C LEU A 76 -0.66 -11.65 -3.99
N PHE A 77 0.29 -11.49 -4.90
CA PHE A 77 0.32 -12.29 -6.13
C PHE A 77 0.62 -13.76 -5.86
N LYS A 78 1.52 -14.04 -4.90
CA LYS A 78 1.81 -15.42 -4.49
C LYS A 78 0.59 -16.14 -3.94
N HIS A 79 -0.31 -15.45 -3.22
CA HIS A 79 -1.57 -16.04 -2.74
C HIS A 79 -2.45 -16.55 -3.89
N PHE A 80 -2.48 -15.82 -5.01
CA PHE A 80 -3.22 -16.18 -6.21
C PHE A 80 -2.41 -17.03 -7.21
N GLY A 81 -1.27 -17.59 -6.79
CA GLY A 81 -0.45 -18.49 -7.60
C GLY A 81 0.41 -17.81 -8.66
N GLU A 82 0.63 -16.49 -8.54
CA GLU A 82 1.46 -15.72 -9.46
C GLU A 82 2.80 -15.34 -8.83
N ASP A 83 3.89 -15.49 -9.59
CA ASP A 83 5.22 -15.04 -9.19
C ASP A 83 5.60 -13.77 -9.98
N LEU A 84 5.21 -12.62 -9.43
CA LEU A 84 5.50 -11.31 -10.00
C LEU A 84 6.53 -10.56 -9.15
N ASN A 85 7.26 -9.64 -9.79
CA ASN A 85 8.19 -8.76 -9.08
C ASN A 85 7.40 -7.73 -8.24
N GLY A 86 7.07 -8.09 -7.00
CA GLY A 86 6.27 -7.27 -6.10
C GLY A 86 6.90 -5.91 -5.77
N LYS A 87 8.24 -5.78 -5.77
CA LYS A 87 8.91 -4.48 -5.56
C LYS A 87 8.66 -3.49 -6.69
N LEU A 88 8.67 -3.99 -7.94
CA LEU A 88 8.36 -3.16 -9.10
C LEU A 88 6.89 -2.72 -9.06
N ILE A 89 5.99 -3.66 -8.75
CA ILE A 89 4.56 -3.42 -8.63
C ILE A 89 4.27 -2.40 -7.51
N GLU A 90 4.91 -2.54 -6.36
CA GLU A 90 4.82 -1.60 -5.24
C GLU A 90 5.19 -0.18 -5.67
N LYS A 91 6.28 -0.02 -6.42
CA LYS A 91 6.70 1.29 -6.92
C LYS A 91 5.63 1.89 -7.85
N THR A 92 5.08 1.10 -8.76
CA THR A 92 4.01 1.52 -9.65
C THR A 92 2.75 1.92 -8.89
N TYR A 93 2.33 1.10 -7.93
CA TYR A 93 1.17 1.37 -7.07
C TYR A 93 1.32 2.69 -6.30
N ARG A 94 2.49 2.95 -5.69
CA ARG A 94 2.73 4.21 -4.98
C ARG A 94 2.67 5.44 -5.88
N ASN A 95 3.06 5.32 -7.14
CA ASN A 95 2.91 6.43 -8.08
C ASN A 95 1.42 6.75 -8.29
N TYR A 96 0.57 5.75 -8.48
CA TYR A 96 -0.88 5.95 -8.62
C TYR A 96 -1.54 6.49 -7.35
N LEU A 97 -1.11 6.04 -6.17
CA LEU A 97 -1.56 6.62 -4.90
C LEU A 97 -1.20 8.11 -4.81
N ALA A 98 0.05 8.46 -5.12
CA ALA A 98 0.52 9.85 -5.07
C ALA A 98 -0.21 10.77 -6.06
N GLU A 99 -0.59 10.25 -7.23
CA GLU A 99 -1.45 10.97 -8.19
C GLU A 99 -2.83 11.30 -7.60
N GLY A 100 -3.48 10.32 -6.93
CA GLY A 100 -4.80 10.51 -6.32
C GLY A 100 -4.83 11.59 -5.23
N HIS A 101 -3.74 11.72 -4.46
CA HIS A 101 -3.61 12.78 -3.46
C HIS A 101 -3.48 14.19 -4.08
N ARG A 102 -2.78 14.32 -5.21
CA ARG A 102 -2.59 15.64 -5.87
C ARG A 102 -3.89 16.21 -6.43
N SER A 103 -4.83 15.36 -6.83
CA SER A 103 -6.14 15.78 -7.36
C SER A 103 -7.07 16.37 -6.30
N HIS A 104 -6.84 16.11 -5.01
CA HIS A 104 -7.65 16.66 -3.90
C HIS A 104 -7.09 17.96 -3.30
N SER A 105 -5.88 18.38 -3.71
CA SER A 105 -5.25 19.64 -3.29
C SER A 105 -5.52 20.84 -4.22
N ARG A 106 -6.46 20.69 -5.16
CA ARG A 106 -6.93 21.75 -6.06
C ARG A 106 -8.46 21.77 -6.06
N SER A 107 -9.03 22.28 -4.97
CA SER A 107 -10.43 22.70 -4.87
C SER A 107 -10.52 23.82 -3.85
#